data_AF-A0A4Q2YWA8-F1
#
_entry.id   AF-A0A4Q2YWA8-F1
#
_cell.length_a   1.000
_cell.length_b   1.000
_cell.length_c   1.000
_cell.angle_alpha   90.00
_cell.angle_beta   90.00
_cell.angle_gamma   90.00
#
_symmetry.space_group_name_H-M   'P 1'
#
loop_
_entity.id
_entity.type
_entity.pdbx_description
1 polymer ?
#
loop_
_entity_poly.entity_id
_entity_poly.type
_entity_poly.pdbx_seq_one_letter_code
_entity_poly.pdbx_strand_id
1 'polypeptide(L)'
;MRTAILLASLLMAGSIASAGLLVHDSFSYSTGDLTGGNGGSGWSDAWTDSGNPVVVSGAGLNYKDAFGNVLQVSGGALNTADGGAATTISARQVTPRNAETWISVLIQPQGSFTDFLGVSF
;
A
#
# COMPACT_ATOMS: atom_id res chain seq x y z
N MET A 1 -8.98 -1.52 51.26
CA MET A 1 -7.76 -1.91 50.51
C MET A 1 -8.05 -2.65 49.19
N ARG A 2 -9.16 -3.40 49.05
CA ARG A 2 -9.54 -4.08 47.79
C ARG A 2 -10.03 -3.15 46.66
N THR A 3 -10.61 -1.99 46.98
CA THR A 3 -11.13 -1.02 46.00
C THR A 3 -10.04 -0.21 45.29
N ALA A 4 -8.88 -0.01 45.92
CA ALA A 4 -7.77 0.74 45.31
C ALA A 4 -7.06 -0.04 44.19
N ILE A 5 -7.10 -1.38 44.23
CA ILE A 5 -6.43 -2.25 43.26
C ILE A 5 -7.23 -2.34 41.94
N LEU A 6 -8.57 -2.22 42.00
CA LEU A 6 -9.45 -2.22 40.82
C LEU A 6 -9.34 -0.94 39.98
N LEU A 7 -9.02 0.20 40.60
CA LEU A 7 -8.90 1.48 39.89
C LEU A 7 -7.56 1.61 39.16
N ALA A 8 -6.48 1.03 39.71
CA ALA A 8 -5.15 1.03 39.12
C ALA A 8 -5.05 0.13 37.86
N SER A 9 -5.86 -0.92 37.78
CA SER A 9 -5.91 -1.84 36.64
C SER A 9 -6.69 -1.28 35.45
N LEU A 10 -7.65 -0.38 35.68
CA LEU A 10 -8.38 0.32 34.61
C LEU A 10 -7.55 1.43 33.94
N LEU A 11 -6.60 2.04 34.66
CA LEU A 11 -5.73 3.11 34.17
C LEU A 11 -4.56 2.60 33.30
N MET A 12 -4.24 1.30 33.36
CA MET A 12 -3.17 0.69 32.55
C MET A 12 -3.66 0.01 31.26
N ALA A 13 -4.97 -0.06 31.03
CA ALA A 13 -5.55 -0.76 29.88
C ALA A 13 -5.50 0.03 28.55
N GLY A 14 -4.96 1.25 28.55
CA GLY A 14 -4.96 2.14 27.40
C GLY A 14 -3.56 2.39 26.85
N SER A 15 -2.78 1.37 26.51
CA SER A 15 -1.74 1.57 25.49
C SER A 15 -2.46 1.88 24.19
N ILE A 16 -2.67 3.17 23.92
CA ILE A 16 -3.26 3.68 22.68
C ILE A 16 -2.41 3.09 21.55
N ALA A 17 -2.94 2.09 20.85
CA ALA A 17 -2.29 1.56 19.66
C ALA A 17 -2.19 2.72 18.66
N SER A 18 -0.99 3.27 18.50
CA SER A 18 -0.73 4.34 17.55
C SER A 18 -0.18 3.71 16.29
N ALA A 19 -0.97 3.71 15.22
CA ALA A 19 -0.49 3.36 13.90
C ALA A 19 0.24 4.58 13.32
N GLY A 20 1.56 4.45 13.14
CA GLY A 20 2.38 5.43 12.43
C GLY A 20 2.52 5.05 10.96
N LEU A 21 2.63 6.05 10.09
CA LEU A 21 2.98 5.81 8.69
C LEU A 21 4.43 5.33 8.62
N LEU A 22 4.63 4.06 8.23
CA LEU A 22 5.97 3.47 8.08
C LEU A 22 6.62 3.89 6.76
N VAL A 23 5.88 3.69 5.67
CA VAL A 23 6.32 4.03 4.32
C VAL A 23 5.18 4.62 3.51
N HIS A 24 5.51 5.44 2.53
CA HIS A 24 4.55 6.05 1.62
C HIS A 24 5.22 6.36 0.29
N ASP A 25 4.49 6.18 -0.81
CA ASP A 25 4.86 6.70 -2.12
C ASP A 25 3.57 7.22 -2.79
N SER A 26 3.60 8.47 -3.25
CA SER A 26 2.47 9.07 -3.97
C SER A 26 2.49 8.72 -5.46
N PHE A 27 3.58 8.12 -5.95
CA PHE A 27 3.77 7.86 -7.37
C PHE A 27 3.72 9.11 -8.25
N SER A 28 4.16 10.26 -7.70
CA SER A 28 4.28 11.53 -8.43
C SER A 28 5.51 11.56 -9.35
N TYR A 29 5.63 10.54 -10.20
CA TYR A 29 6.69 10.42 -11.22
C TYR A 29 6.14 10.81 -12.60
N SER A 30 7.02 11.04 -13.56
CA SER A 30 6.63 11.15 -14.97
C SER A 30 6.03 9.83 -15.47
N THR A 31 5.08 9.90 -16.40
CA THR A 31 4.55 8.73 -17.11
C THR A 31 5.69 7.91 -17.75
N GLY A 32 5.66 6.60 -17.57
CA GLY A 32 6.71 5.69 -18.05
C GLY A 32 7.19 4.72 -16.96
N ASP A 33 8.29 4.03 -17.24
CA ASP A 33 8.91 3.04 -16.36
C ASP A 33 9.21 3.62 -14.96
N LEU A 34 8.80 2.88 -13.93
CA LEU A 34 8.99 3.23 -12.53
C LEU A 34 10.37 2.80 -12.00
N THR A 35 11.09 1.92 -12.71
CA THR A 35 12.42 1.43 -12.30
C THR A 35 13.37 2.59 -12.01
N GLY A 36 14.03 2.54 -10.85
CA GLY A 36 14.91 3.61 -10.36
C GLY A 36 14.18 4.79 -9.71
N GLY A 37 12.85 4.82 -9.77
CA GLY A 37 12.03 5.78 -9.03
C GLY A 37 12.30 5.70 -7.53
N ASN A 38 12.65 6.83 -6.91
CA ASN A 38 13.05 6.89 -5.50
C ASN A 38 12.32 7.99 -4.71
N GLY A 39 11.08 8.28 -5.09
CA GLY A 39 10.19 9.18 -4.36
C GLY A 39 9.62 8.54 -3.10
N GLY A 40 8.70 9.26 -2.45
CA GLY A 40 8.09 8.81 -1.20
C GLY A 40 9.03 8.92 0.01
N SER A 41 8.70 8.20 1.08
CA SER A 41 9.46 8.19 2.34
C SER A 41 9.42 6.83 3.01
N GLY A 42 10.47 6.50 3.77
CA GLY A 42 10.55 5.28 4.60
C GLY A 42 11.05 4.02 3.87
N TRP A 43 11.21 4.08 2.55
CA TRP A 43 11.77 2.98 1.76
C TRP A 43 13.30 2.95 1.84
N SER A 44 13.90 1.76 1.81
CA SER A 44 15.35 1.62 1.88
C SER A 44 16.06 1.79 0.54
N ASP A 45 15.36 1.52 -0.57
CA ASP A 45 15.93 1.46 -1.91
C ASP A 45 14.94 2.05 -2.94
N ALA A 46 15.38 2.27 -4.19
CA ALA A 46 14.52 2.66 -5.29
C ALA A 46 13.62 1.51 -5.77
N TRP A 47 12.62 1.80 -6.60
CA TRP A 47 11.84 0.79 -7.31
C TRP A 47 12.74 -0.05 -8.22
N THR A 48 12.52 -1.36 -8.20
CA THR A 48 13.21 -2.33 -9.06
C THR A 48 12.21 -3.28 -9.67
N ASP A 49 12.36 -3.54 -10.96
CA ASP A 49 11.50 -4.47 -11.67
C ASP A 49 12.27 -5.73 -12.07
N SER A 50 11.64 -6.89 -11.91
CA SER A 50 12.16 -8.18 -12.37
C SER A 50 11.10 -8.88 -13.24
N GLY A 51 11.02 -8.48 -14.51
CA GLY A 51 10.05 -9.02 -15.45
C GLY A 51 9.35 -7.91 -16.23
N ASN A 52 8.02 -7.96 -16.26
CA ASN A 52 7.19 -6.92 -16.88
C ASN A 52 7.31 -5.62 -16.06
N PRO A 53 7.78 -4.50 -16.66
CA PRO A 53 7.98 -3.27 -15.90
C PRO A 53 6.68 -2.72 -15.35
N VAL A 54 6.74 -2.11 -14.17
CA VAL A 54 5.65 -1.27 -13.68
C VAL A 54 5.86 0.14 -14.20
N VAL A 55 4.80 0.69 -14.77
CA VAL A 55 4.79 2.03 -15.35
C VAL A 55 3.84 2.93 -14.59
N VAL A 56 4.21 4.18 -14.44
CA VAL A 56 3.25 5.24 -14.13
C VAL A 56 2.44 5.51 -15.39
N SER A 57 1.14 5.23 -15.35
CA SER A 57 0.25 5.32 -16.51
C SER A 57 -0.45 6.69 -16.63
N GLY A 58 -0.44 7.50 -15.58
CA GLY A 58 -1.08 8.82 -15.56
C GLY A 58 -1.55 9.21 -14.17
N ALA A 59 -2.58 10.07 -14.10
CA ALA A 59 -3.20 10.46 -12.84
C ALA A 59 -3.89 9.28 -12.14
N GLY A 60 -3.82 9.26 -10.81
CA GLY A 60 -4.46 8.26 -9.95
C GLY A 60 -5.98 8.17 -10.08
N LEU A 61 -6.57 7.22 -9.35
CA LEU A 61 -8.02 6.97 -9.36
C LEU A 61 -8.82 8.16 -8.84
N ASN A 62 -9.77 8.63 -9.63
CA ASN A 62 -10.82 9.52 -9.14
C ASN A 62 -11.90 8.69 -8.44
N TYR A 63 -11.79 8.50 -7.12
CA TYR A 63 -12.90 7.92 -6.35
C TYR A 63 -14.06 8.92 -6.32
N LYS A 64 -15.29 8.43 -6.54
CA LYS A 64 -16.50 9.22 -6.34
C LYS A 64 -17.24 8.69 -5.13
N ASP A 65 -17.68 9.57 -4.24
CA ASP A 65 -18.60 9.18 -3.17
C ASP A 65 -19.98 8.81 -3.74
N ALA A 66 -20.88 8.35 -2.86
CA ALA A 66 -22.24 7.96 -3.25
C ALA A 66 -23.08 9.11 -3.85
N PHE A 67 -22.62 10.36 -3.72
CA PHE A 67 -23.26 11.56 -4.25
C PHE A 67 -22.59 12.07 -5.53
N GLY A 68 -21.56 11.38 -6.02
CA GLY A 68 -20.83 11.73 -7.24
C GLY A 68 -19.71 12.74 -7.05
N ASN A 69 -19.39 13.15 -5.82
CA ASN A 69 -18.28 14.06 -5.56
C ASN A 69 -16.96 13.31 -5.74
N VAL A 70 -16.04 13.89 -6.51
CA VAL A 70 -14.72 13.30 -6.73
C VAL A 70 -13.86 13.57 -5.49
N LEU A 71 -13.46 12.51 -4.80
CA LEU A 71 -12.35 12.55 -3.87
C LEU A 71 -11.07 12.72 -4.69
N GLN A 72 -10.52 13.93 -4.66
CA GLN A 72 -9.23 14.22 -5.28
C GLN A 72 -8.15 13.50 -4.48
N VAL A 73 -7.58 12.45 -5.07
CA VAL A 73 -6.34 11.83 -4.58
C VAL A 73 -5.18 12.38 -5.39
N SER A 74 -4.08 12.73 -4.73
CA SER A 74 -2.85 13.15 -5.38
C SER A 74 -1.97 11.94 -5.68
N GLY A 75 -1.39 11.88 -6.88
CA GLY A 75 -0.46 10.83 -7.24
C GLY A 75 -0.68 10.20 -8.60
N GLY A 76 0.22 9.28 -8.95
CA GLY A 76 0.18 8.52 -10.19
C GLY A 76 -0.56 7.20 -10.06
N ALA A 77 -1.22 6.75 -11.14
CA ALA A 77 -1.69 5.39 -11.28
C ALA A 77 -0.54 4.49 -11.77
N LEU A 78 -0.39 3.32 -11.16
CA LEU A 78 0.54 2.30 -11.63
C LEU A 78 -0.19 1.29 -12.52
N ASN A 79 0.51 0.83 -13.56
CA ASN A 79 0.05 -0.24 -14.43
C ASN A 79 1.24 -1.12 -14.85
N THR A 80 0.97 -2.27 -15.45
CA THR A 80 2.01 -3.04 -16.14
C THR A 80 2.28 -2.44 -17.52
N ALA A 81 3.53 -2.47 -17.97
CA ALA A 81 3.95 -1.85 -19.23
C ALA A 81 3.24 -2.44 -20.46
N ASP A 82 2.88 -3.73 -20.41
CA ASP A 82 2.18 -4.42 -21.48
C ASP A 82 0.66 -4.18 -21.52
N GLY A 83 0.09 -3.54 -20.49
CA GLY A 83 -1.36 -3.39 -20.32
C GLY A 83 -2.11 -4.73 -20.24
N GLY A 84 -1.38 -5.83 -20.03
CA GLY A 84 -1.90 -7.20 -19.99
C GLY A 84 -2.41 -7.58 -18.61
N ALA A 85 -3.16 -8.69 -18.53
CA ALA A 85 -3.66 -9.24 -17.28
C ALA A 85 -2.56 -9.90 -16.40
N ALA A 86 -1.28 -9.81 -16.80
CA ALA A 86 -0.18 -10.39 -16.06
C ALA A 86 0.02 -9.63 -14.75
N THR A 87 -0.40 -10.24 -13.65
CA THR A 87 -0.25 -9.67 -12.30
C THR A 87 1.23 -9.49 -11.99
N THR A 88 1.72 -8.26 -12.04
CA THR A 88 3.09 -7.94 -11.63
C THR A 88 3.08 -7.61 -10.15
N ILE A 89 3.82 -8.39 -9.35
CA ILE A 89 4.09 -8.05 -7.95
C ILE A 89 5.34 -7.19 -7.96
N SER A 90 5.19 -5.87 -7.97
CA SER A 90 6.31 -4.97 -7.70
C SER A 90 6.41 -4.74 -6.21
N ALA A 91 7.61 -4.99 -5.69
CA ALA A 91 7.92 -4.83 -4.28
C ALA A 91 9.05 -3.81 -4.12
N ARG A 92 9.00 -3.06 -3.04
CA ARG A 92 10.04 -2.13 -2.62
C ARG A 92 10.39 -2.41 -1.17
N GLN A 93 11.68 -2.37 -0.87
CA GLN A 93 12.18 -2.81 0.42
C GLN A 93 11.86 -1.76 1.52
N VAL A 94 11.24 -2.23 2.62
CA VAL A 94 10.84 -1.42 3.79
C VAL A 94 11.69 -1.72 5.04
N THR A 95 12.32 -2.89 5.05
CA THR A 95 13.21 -3.39 6.09
C THR A 95 14.35 -4.14 5.42
N PRO A 96 15.52 -4.32 6.06
CA PRO A 96 16.61 -5.10 5.46
C PRO A 96 16.14 -6.44 4.90
N ARG A 97 16.71 -6.85 3.77
CA ARG A 97 16.48 -8.16 3.16
C ARG A 97 16.60 -9.25 4.23
N ASN A 98 15.57 -10.09 4.35
CA ASN A 98 15.39 -11.18 5.34
C ASN A 98 14.80 -10.80 6.71
N ALA A 99 14.29 -9.58 6.91
CA ALA A 99 13.45 -9.27 8.06
C ALA A 99 12.00 -9.78 7.86
N GLU A 100 11.39 -10.31 8.92
CA GLU A 100 9.97 -10.69 8.89
C GLU A 100 9.09 -9.43 8.87
N THR A 101 8.17 -9.35 7.90
CA THR A 101 7.20 -8.25 7.79
C THR A 101 5.81 -8.85 7.61
N TRP A 102 4.90 -8.49 8.51
CA TRP A 102 3.48 -8.86 8.42
C TRP A 102 2.71 -7.78 7.67
N ILE A 103 2.00 -8.16 6.61
CA ILE A 103 1.16 -7.26 5.80
C ILE A 103 -0.30 -7.70 5.91
N SER A 104 -1.19 -6.77 6.20
CA SER A 104 -2.65 -6.97 6.11
C SER A 104 -3.23 -5.95 5.14
N VAL A 105 -4.05 -6.41 4.21
CA VAL A 105 -4.63 -5.58 3.16
C VAL A 105 -6.06 -6.04 2.86
N LEU A 106 -6.94 -5.09 2.56
CA LEU A 106 -8.25 -5.35 1.96
C LEU A 106 -8.15 -4.98 0.48
N ILE A 107 -8.43 -5.92 -0.42
CA ILE A 107 -8.36 -5.70 -1.86
C ILE A 107 -9.72 -6.04 -2.48
N GLN A 108 -10.21 -5.18 -3.36
CA GLN A 108 -11.38 -5.44 -4.17
C GLN A 108 -10.97 -5.54 -5.64
N PRO A 109 -11.09 -6.72 -6.28
CA PRO A 109 -10.83 -6.84 -7.71
C PRO A 109 -11.86 -6.06 -8.54
N GLN A 110 -11.44 -5.54 -9.69
CA GLN A 110 -12.30 -4.80 -10.64
C GLN A 110 -13.23 -5.71 -11.47
N GLY A 111 -13.18 -7.03 -11.25
CA GLY A 111 -13.93 -8.03 -11.98
C GLY A 111 -14.02 -9.35 -11.20
N SER A 112 -14.71 -10.33 -11.79
CA SER A 112 -14.80 -11.67 -11.22
C SER A 112 -13.56 -12.49 -11.60
N PHE A 113 -12.85 -12.99 -10.60
CA PHE A 113 -11.69 -13.86 -10.77
C PHE A 113 -11.84 -15.09 -9.88
N THR A 114 -11.25 -16.22 -10.27
CA THR A 114 -11.16 -17.45 -9.44
C THR A 114 -9.96 -17.45 -8.49
N ASP A 115 -9.06 -16.51 -8.74
CA ASP A 115 -7.75 -16.36 -8.12
C ASP A 115 -7.31 -14.91 -8.33
N PHE A 116 -6.80 -14.29 -7.28
CA PHE A 116 -6.27 -12.92 -7.33
C PHE A 116 -4.97 -12.85 -6.54
N LEU A 117 -3.88 -12.44 -7.17
CA LEU A 117 -2.54 -12.42 -6.57
C LEU A 117 -2.09 -13.78 -5.99
N GLY A 118 -2.51 -14.89 -6.61
CA GLY A 118 -2.21 -16.24 -6.13
C GLY A 118 -3.00 -16.67 -4.89
N VAL A 119 -3.98 -15.86 -4.45
CA VAL A 119 -4.95 -16.22 -3.42
C VAL A 119 -6.23 -16.68 -4.09
N SER A 120 -6.62 -17.93 -3.83
CA SER A 120 -7.92 -18.48 -4.25
C SER A 120 -8.98 -18.23 -3.18
N PHE A 121 -10.22 -17.97 -3.59
CA PHE A 121 -11.38 -17.69 -2.73
C PHE A 121 -12.64 -18.38 -3.24
#